data_AF-A0AAV0QYH3-F1
#
_entry.id   AF-A0AAV0QYH3-F1
#
_cell.length_a   1.000
_cell.length_b   1.000
_cell.length_c   1.000
_cell.angle_alpha   90.00
_cell.angle_beta   90.00
_cell.angle_gamma   90.00
#
_symmetry.space_group_name_H-M   'P 1'
#
loop_
_entity.id
_entity.type
_entity.pdbx_description
1 polymer ?
#
loop_
_entity_poly.entity_id
_entity_poly.type
_entity_poly.pdbx_seq_one_letter_code
_entity_poly.pdbx_strand_id
1 'polypeptide(L)' 'MCGVEDMDGKPVLLCSWNDDSVGLYELPSFAEKGRMYAKGEVRSIKGGPGGLVFTGDATGLVTVWKLAAAGATSGAAMAE' A
#
# COMPACT_ATOMS: atom_id res chain seq x y z
N MET A 1 2.07 -1.76 11.05
CA MET A 1 1.07 -0.75 10.63
C MET A 1 1.75 0.60 10.40
N CYS A 2 1.29 1.37 9.41
CA CYS A 2 1.80 2.71 9.09
C CYS A 2 0.66 3.62 8.62
N GLY A 3 0.58 4.85 9.14
CA GLY A 3 -0.32 5.87 8.62
C GLY A 3 0.34 6.62 7.48
N VAL A 4 -0.41 6.88 6.41
CA VAL A 4 0.03 7.63 5.22
C VAL A 4 -1.11 8.48 4.71
N GLU A 5 -0.80 9.48 3.89
CA GLU A 5 -1.80 10.26 3.16
C GLU A 5 -1.88 9.74 1.72
N ASP A 6 -3.10 9.60 1.20
CA ASP A 6 -3.30 9.36 -0.23
C ASP A 6 -3.09 10.64 -1.05
N MET A 7 -3.23 10.55 -2.38
CA MET A 7 -3.01 11.69 -3.26
C MET A 7 -4.01 12.84 -3.07
N ASP A 8 -5.17 12.57 -2.44
CA ASP A 8 -6.18 13.58 -2.11
C ASP A 8 -5.95 14.16 -0.70
N GLY A 9 -4.85 13.79 -0.04
CA GLY A 9 -4.53 14.21 1.33
C GLY A 9 -5.37 13.48 2.40
N LYS A 10 -6.06 12.40 2.04
CA LYS A 10 -6.89 11.65 2.99
C LYS A 10 -6.03 10.66 3.77
N PRO A 11 -6.23 10.55 5.09
CA PRO A 11 -5.48 9.60 5.90
C PRO A 11 -5.88 8.15 5.58
N VAL A 12 -4.88 7.32 5.33
CA VAL A 12 -5.01 5.89 5.05
C VAL A 12 -4.13 5.12 6.02
N LEU A 13 -4.67 4.05 6.59
CA LEU A 13 -3.95 3.10 7.41
C LEU A 13 -3.51 1.89 6.58
N LEU A 14 -2.21 1.61 6.61
CA LEU A 14 -1.62 0.40 6.06
C LEU A 14 -1.34 -0.61 7.16
N CYS A 15 -1.83 -1.84 7.00
CA CYS A 15 -1.66 -2.92 7.98
C CYS A 15 -1.13 -4.18 7.30
N SER A 16 0.09 -4.59 7.65
CA SER A 16 0.62 -5.91 7.27
C SER A 16 -0.11 -7.01 8.04
N TRP A 17 -0.44 -8.07 7.33
CA TRP A 17 -0.96 -9.31 7.88
C TRP A 17 0.08 -10.43 7.74
N ASN A 18 -0.16 -11.53 8.43
CA ASN A 18 0.73 -12.70 8.45
C ASN A 18 0.54 -13.60 7.20
N ASP A 19 -0.15 -13.10 6.17
CA ASP A 19 -0.54 -13.79 4.95
C ASP A 19 0.07 -13.11 3.70
N ASP A 20 1.23 -12.48 3.86
CA ASP A 20 1.98 -11.78 2.82
C ASP A 20 1.28 -10.55 2.23
N SER A 21 0.18 -10.11 2.87
CA SER A 21 -0.63 -8.99 2.40
C SER A 21 -0.53 -7.74 3.29
N VAL A 22 -0.83 -6.59 2.70
CA VAL A 22 -1.00 -5.32 3.41
C VAL A 22 -2.37 -4.75 3.06
N GLY A 23 -3.26 -4.65 4.04
CA GLY A 23 -4.56 -4.02 3.89
C GLY A 23 -4.46 -2.49 3.92
N LEU A 24 -5.26 -1.82 3.08
CA LEU A 24 -5.41 -0.37 3.02
C LEU A 24 -6.79 -0.01 3.56
N TYR A 25 -6.83 0.82 4.59
CA TYR A 25 -8.09 1.25 5.23
C TYR A 25 -8.21 2.76 5.22
N GLU A 26 -9.33 3.30 4.75
CA GLU A 26 -9.61 4.73 4.93
C GLU A 26 -9.94 5.06 6.38
N LEU A 27 -9.59 6.28 6.79
CA LEU A 27 -9.95 6.81 8.10
C LEU A 27 -10.99 7.93 7.96
N PRO A 28 -11.91 8.06 8.94
CA PRO A 28 -11.97 7.30 10.20
C PRO A 28 -12.80 6.00 10.12
N SER A 29 -13.40 5.68 8.98
CA SER A 29 -14.37 4.58 8.85
C SER A 29 -13.76 3.17 8.97
N PHE A 30 -12.45 3.03 8.75
CA PHE A 30 -11.74 1.76 8.61
C PHE A 30 -12.29 0.87 7.48
N ALA A 31 -12.94 1.45 6.48
CA ALA A 31 -13.37 0.69 5.31
C ALA A 31 -12.14 0.26 4.49
N GLU A 32 -12.08 -1.02 4.11
CA GLU A 32 -11.00 -1.56 3.26
C GLU A 32 -11.13 -0.97 1.85
N LYS A 33 -10.10 -0.22 1.41
CA LYS A 33 -10.00 0.35 0.06
C LYS A 33 -9.28 -0.57 -0.91
N GLY A 34 -8.49 -1.51 -0.40
CA GLY A 34 -7.72 -2.43 -1.21
C GLY A 34 -6.63 -3.14 -0.42
N ARG A 35 -5.81 -3.88 -1.15
CA ARG A 35 -4.78 -4.75 -0.58
C ARG A 35 -3.55 -4.80 -1.48
N MET A 36 -2.36 -4.78 -0.89
CA MET A 36 -1.09 -5.04 -1.56
C MET A 36 -0.64 -6.46 -1.24
N TYR A 37 0.05 -7.11 -2.17
CA TYR A 37 0.59 -8.46 -2.00
C TYR A 37 2.11 -8.43 -2.22
N ALA A 38 2.85 -9.03 -1.29
CA ALA A 38 4.30 -9.19 -1.36
C ALA A 38 4.67 -10.63 -1.69
N LYS A 39 5.97 -10.92 -1.86
CA LYS A 39 6.46 -12.29 -2.09
C LYS A 39 6.57 -13.12 -0.81
N GLY A 40 6.54 -12.45 0.34
CA GLY A 40 6.49 -13.07 1.65
C GLY A 40 5.99 -12.08 2.69
N GLU A 41 6.03 -12.49 3.95
CA GLU A 41 5.45 -11.75 5.06
C GLU A 41 6.03 -10.33 5.13
N VAL A 42 5.17 -9.31 5.08
CA VAL A 42 5.60 -7.91 5.14
C VAL A 42 5.95 -7.55 6.58
N ARG A 43 7.23 -7.29 6.83
CA ARG A 43 7.76 -6.98 8.18
C ARG A 43 7.99 -5.51 8.43
N SER A 44 8.00 -4.70 7.38
CA SER A 44 8.20 -3.26 7.49
C SER A 44 7.35 -2.51 6.49
N ILE A 45 6.73 -1.42 6.96
CA ILE A 45 5.98 -0.48 6.15
C ILE A 45 6.43 0.93 6.54
N LYS A 46 6.79 1.75 5.55
CA LYS A 46 7.13 3.16 5.76
C LYS A 46 6.49 4.04 4.70
N GLY A 47 5.87 5.13 5.14
CA GLY A 47 5.45 6.22 4.27
C GLY A 47 6.64 7.06 3.82
N GLY A 48 6.59 7.55 2.58
CA GLY A 48 7.53 8.50 2.02
C GLY A 48 6.82 9.70 1.38
N PRO A 49 7.59 10.67 0.88
CA PRO A 49 7.05 11.87 0.27
C PRO A 49 6.20 11.54 -0.97
N GLY A 50 5.16 12.34 -1.22
CA GLY A 50 4.36 12.26 -2.44
C GLY A 50 3.45 11.03 -2.56
N GLY A 51 3.00 10.47 -1.43
CA GLY A 51 2.11 9.30 -1.42
C GLY A 51 2.83 7.98 -1.74
N LEU A 52 4.16 7.96 -1.58
CA LEU A 52 4.96 6.74 -1.73
C LEU A 52 4.88 5.90 -0.46
N VAL A 53 4.89 4.59 -0.65
CA VAL A 53 4.91 3.60 0.43
C VAL A 53 5.99 2.58 0.11
N PHE A 54 6.79 2.26 1.11
CA PHE A 54 7.84 1.25 1.04
C PHE A 54 7.43 0.06 1.90
N THR A 55 7.45 -1.13 1.32
CA THR A 55 7.23 -2.39 2.04
C THR A 55 8.45 -3.27 1.92
N GLY A 56 8.97 -3.75 3.04
CA GLY A 56 10.02 -4.77 3.09
C GLY A 56 9.46 -6.09 3.57
N ASP A 57 9.69 -7.17 2.81
CA ASP A 57 9.20 -8.50 3.12
C ASP A 57 10.28 -9.45 3.67
N ALA A 58 9.85 -10.63 4.15
CA ALA A 58 10.72 -11.66 4.72
C ALA A 58 11.71 -12.28 3.71
N THR A 59 11.53 -12.06 2.40
CA THR A 59 12.48 -12.49 1.36
C THR A 59 13.64 -11.50 1.21
N GLY A 60 13.56 -10.33 1.85
CA GLY A 60 14.50 -9.24 1.70
C GLY A 60 14.19 -8.30 0.53
N LEU A 61 13.06 -8.48 -0.14
CA LEU A 61 12.63 -7.60 -1.21
C LEU A 61 12.01 -6.32 -0.63
N VAL A 62 12.36 -5.18 -1.23
CA VAL A 62 11.73 -3.90 -0.96
C VAL A 62 10.92 -3.47 -2.18
N THR A 63 9.62 -3.30 -1.99
CA THR A 63 8.70 -2.83 -3.03
C THR A 63 8.26 -1.40 -2.74
N VAL A 64 8.26 -0.57 -3.78
CA VAL A 64 7.78 0.81 -3.71
C VAL A 64 6.42 0.89 -4.38
N TRP A 65 5.46 1.44 -3.65
CA TRP A 65 4.09 1.64 -4.09
C TRP A 65 3.81 3.12 -4.19
N LYS A 66 2.98 3.51 -5.16
CA LYS A 66 2.39 4.84 -5.21
C LYS A 66 0.88 4.68 -5.00
N LEU A 67 0.36 5.26 -3.93
CA LEU A 67 -1.07 5.26 -3.69
C LEU A 67 -1.75 6.08 -4.79
N ALA A 68 -2.76 5.51 -5.42
CA ALA A 68 -3.51 6.17 -6.48
C ALA A 68 -4.65 7.01 -5.88
N ALA A 69 -5.00 8.12 -6.55
CA ALA A 69 -6.22 8.85 -6.24
C ALA A 69 -7.46 7.98 -6.53
N ALA A 70 -8.57 8.22 -5.83
CA ALA A 70 -9.80 7.47 -6.06
C ALA A 70 -10.26 7.66 -7.53
N GLY A 71 -10.20 6.59 -8.33
CA GLY A 71 -10.57 6.61 -9.76
C GLY A 71 -9.40 6.50 -10.74
N ALA A 72 -8.15 6.51 -10.28
CA ALA A 72 -7.00 6.19 -11.11
C ALA A 72 -6.94 4.66 -11.35
N THR A 73 -7.56 4.22 -12.45
CA THR A 73 -7.30 2.91 -13.03
C THR A 73 -5.82 2.84 -13.42
N SER A 74 -5.09 1.87 -12.87
CA SER A 74 -3.78 1.52 -13.40
C SER A 74 -4.01 0.86 -14.76
N GLY A 75 -3.94 1.65 -15.82
CA GLY A 75 -3.81 1.15 -17.18
C GLY A 75 -2.44 0.47 -17.34
N ALA A 76 -2.32 -0.76 -16.86
CA ALA A 76 -1.25 -1.66 -17.27
C ALA A 76 -1.62 -2.26 -18.62
N ALA A 77 -1.46 -1.48 -19.69
CA ALA A 77 -1.27 -2.02 -21.02
C ALA A 77 0.23 -2.27 -21.21
N MET A 78 0.63 -3.53 -21.16
CA MET A 78 1.86 -4.08 -21.77
C MET A 78 1.47 -5.51 -22.17
N ALA A 79 1.05 -5.71 -23.43
CA ALA A 79 1.91 -6.11 -24.54
C ALA A 79 2.57 -7.47 -24.30
N GLU A 80 1.94 -8.53 -24.79
CA GLU A 80 2.49 -9.48 -25.77
C GLU A 80 1.41 -9.83 -26.80
#